data_AF-A0A953TZ94-F1
#
_entry.id   AF-A0A953TZ94-F1
#
_cell.length_a   1.000
_cell.length_b   1.000
_cell.length_c   1.000
_cell.angle_alpha   90.00
_cell.angle_beta   90.00
_cell.angle_gamma   90.00
#
_symmetry.space_group_name_H-M   'P 1'
#
loop_
_entity.id
_entity.type
_entity.pdbx_description
1 polymer ?
#
loop_
_entity_poly.entity_id
_entity_poly.type
_entity_poly.pdbx_seq_one_letter_code
_entity_poly.pdbx_strand_id
1 'polypeptide(L)'
;GGRLSSQAQPDRVDFARDVQPILRQNCVGCHGPTVQQSRLRLDRRADAMRGGNTAVIGPGNSAGSRLYLRLIGTEYGPQMPPTGALKPGQVGMLKDWIDQGAEWPDELSGETPARPTPPLMTSVLTGTVAEVRRLLDTGADPDAANDAGATALMWAVWDDEKTRLLVEYGADVNAISNDGRTPLIIASAVHGGARRKDDLAGGTGPRAAGRRRAAAAAVARAWRRRHRQGRGGPVAAAAGRRERSAAGRHHEDADRSRRRPQGDAARRPDRDRPRPARG
;
A
#
# COMPACT_ATOMS: atom_id res chain seq x y z
N GLY A 1 57.66 -22.63 -18.85
CA GLY A 1 56.23 -22.94 -18.73
C GLY A 1 55.66 -22.24 -17.51
N GLY A 2 54.99 -21.10 -17.70
CA GLY A 2 54.32 -20.39 -16.64
C GLY A 2 52.93 -20.96 -16.43
N ARG A 3 52.64 -21.46 -15.23
CA ARG A 3 51.29 -21.87 -14.82
C ARG A 3 50.41 -20.62 -14.79
N LEU A 4 49.39 -20.58 -15.64
CA LEU A 4 48.27 -19.66 -15.50
C LEU A 4 47.55 -20.03 -14.21
N SER A 5 47.66 -19.18 -13.20
CA SER A 5 46.82 -19.25 -12.00
C SER A 5 45.37 -19.07 -12.42
N SER A 6 44.61 -20.16 -12.40
CA SER A 6 43.14 -20.12 -12.45
C SER A 6 42.68 -19.36 -11.21
N GLN A 7 42.19 -18.14 -11.40
CA GLN A 7 41.39 -17.48 -10.37
C GLN A 7 40.16 -18.36 -10.16
N ALA A 8 40.04 -18.94 -8.97
CA ALA A 8 38.83 -19.64 -8.55
C ALA A 8 37.65 -18.68 -8.75
N GLN A 9 36.69 -19.09 -9.58
CA GLN A 9 35.41 -18.39 -9.65
C GLN A 9 34.83 -18.37 -8.23
N PRO A 10 34.39 -17.21 -7.71
CA PRO A 10 33.69 -17.20 -6.43
C PRO A 10 32.52 -18.17 -6.52
N ASP A 11 32.36 -19.01 -5.49
CA ASP A 11 31.30 -20.00 -5.46
C ASP A 11 29.96 -19.33 -5.77
N ARG A 12 29.21 -19.91 -6.71
CA ARG A 12 27.89 -19.40 -7.10
C ARG A 12 26.98 -19.43 -5.88
N VAL A 13 26.33 -18.30 -5.61
CA VAL A 13 25.39 -18.18 -4.50
C VAL A 13 24.17 -19.03 -4.80
N ASP A 14 23.80 -19.91 -3.87
CA ASP A 14 22.59 -20.72 -3.98
C ASP A 14 21.43 -20.00 -3.29
N PHE A 15 20.36 -19.72 -4.04
CA PHE A 15 19.23 -18.97 -3.48
C PHE A 15 18.59 -19.70 -2.29
N ALA A 16 18.40 -21.02 -2.36
CA ALA A 16 17.70 -21.80 -1.35
C ALA A 16 18.47 -21.85 -0.03
N ARG A 17 19.77 -22.12 -0.13
CA ARG A 17 20.68 -22.30 0.99
C ARG A 17 21.12 -20.97 1.60
N ASP A 18 21.46 -20.00 0.76
CA ASP A 18 22.22 -18.83 1.19
C ASP A 18 21.36 -17.56 1.31
N VAL A 19 20.39 -17.37 0.41
CA VAL A 19 19.61 -16.12 0.31
C VAL A 19 18.26 -16.22 0.99
N GLN A 20 17.50 -17.28 0.71
CA GLN A 20 16.14 -17.48 1.18
C GLN A 20 16.02 -17.41 2.72
N PRO A 21 16.94 -18.00 3.52
CA PRO A 21 16.87 -17.89 4.97
C PRO A 21 17.04 -16.44 5.45
N ILE A 22 17.92 -15.67 4.80
CA ILE A 22 18.15 -14.26 5.15
C ILE A 22 16.88 -13.44 4.89
N LEU A 23 16.27 -13.58 3.71
CA LEU A 23 15.04 -12.86 3.35
C LEU A 23 13.89 -13.24 4.28
N ARG A 24 13.67 -14.54 4.51
CA ARG A 24 12.59 -15.04 5.39
C ARG A 24 12.71 -14.53 6.82
N GLN A 25 13.91 -14.59 7.38
CA GLN A 25 14.14 -14.23 8.78
C GLN A 25 14.11 -12.73 9.03
N ASN A 26 14.61 -11.92 8.09
CA ASN A 26 14.90 -10.51 8.35
C ASN A 26 14.05 -9.52 7.54
N CYS A 27 13.42 -9.96 6.45
CA CYS A 27 12.75 -9.06 5.50
C CYS A 27 11.25 -9.34 5.39
N VAL A 28 10.85 -10.62 5.33
CA VAL A 28 9.46 -11.02 5.06
C VAL A 28 8.48 -10.57 6.15
N GLY A 29 8.92 -10.37 7.41
CA GLY A 29 8.04 -9.85 8.46
C GLY A 29 7.40 -8.49 8.14
N CYS A 30 8.11 -7.62 7.40
CA CYS A 30 7.64 -6.28 7.00
C CYS A 30 7.36 -6.16 5.49
N HIS A 31 7.91 -7.07 4.69
CA HIS A 31 7.81 -7.13 3.23
C HIS A 31 7.30 -8.50 2.77
N GLY A 32 6.25 -8.99 3.41
CA GLY A 32 5.65 -10.31 3.19
C GLY A 32 4.15 -10.21 2.92
N PRO A 33 3.42 -11.34 2.95
CA PRO A 33 2.01 -11.35 2.57
C PRO A 33 1.15 -10.47 3.49
N THR A 34 1.46 -10.44 4.79
CA THR A 34 0.68 -9.75 5.81
C THR A 34 1.00 -8.26 5.90
N VAL A 35 2.27 -7.90 5.74
CA VAL A 35 2.75 -6.52 5.83
C VAL A 35 3.57 -6.22 4.59
N GLN A 36 3.20 -5.16 3.88
CA GLN A 36 3.80 -4.79 2.60
C GLN A 36 4.34 -3.36 2.68
N GLN A 37 5.31 -3.13 3.56
CA GLN A 37 5.89 -1.80 3.72
C GLN A 37 6.45 -1.31 2.39
N SER A 38 6.10 -0.07 2.02
CA SER A 38 6.42 0.53 0.72
C SER A 38 5.94 -0.29 -0.49
N ARG A 39 4.89 -1.11 -0.30
CA ARG A 39 4.33 -2.05 -1.30
C ARG A 39 5.30 -3.13 -1.77
N LEU A 40 6.44 -3.30 -1.09
CA LEU A 40 7.44 -4.30 -1.45
C LEU A 40 7.09 -5.65 -0.82
N ARG A 41 7.26 -6.70 -1.61
CA ARG A 41 7.16 -8.12 -1.21
C ARG A 41 8.47 -8.82 -1.55
N LEU A 42 9.03 -9.57 -0.61
CA LEU A 42 10.29 -10.31 -0.72
C LEU A 42 10.10 -11.82 -0.45
N ASP A 43 8.87 -12.28 -0.35
CA ASP A 43 8.49 -13.69 -0.25
C ASP A 43 8.10 -14.30 -1.61
N ARG A 44 7.87 -13.46 -2.63
CA ARG A 44 7.50 -13.89 -3.98
C ARG A 44 8.38 -13.22 -5.03
N ARG A 45 9.05 -14.01 -5.86
CA ARG A 45 10.04 -13.56 -6.85
C ARG A 45 9.48 -12.49 -7.77
N ALA A 46 8.32 -12.75 -8.39
CA ALA A 46 7.69 -11.81 -9.31
C ALA A 46 7.42 -10.44 -8.67
N ASP A 47 7.04 -10.39 -7.39
CA ASP A 47 6.82 -9.13 -6.69
C ASP A 47 8.14 -8.47 -6.27
N ALA A 48 9.12 -9.26 -5.81
CA ALA A 48 10.44 -8.76 -5.43
C ALA A 48 11.16 -8.11 -6.63
N MET A 49 11.07 -8.72 -7.81
CA MET A 49 11.68 -8.22 -9.05
C MET A 49 10.92 -7.01 -9.62
N ARG A 50 9.59 -6.98 -9.50
CA ARG A 50 8.80 -5.78 -9.81
C ARG A 50 9.15 -4.63 -8.84
N GLY A 51 9.46 -4.95 -7.59
CA GLY A 51 9.68 -3.99 -6.52
C GLY A 51 8.38 -3.50 -5.88
N GLY A 52 8.50 -2.51 -5.01
CA GLY A 52 7.37 -1.86 -4.36
C GLY A 52 6.92 -0.63 -5.15
N ASN A 53 7.01 0.55 -4.54
CA ASN A 53 6.80 1.81 -5.24
C ASN A 53 7.83 2.05 -6.38
N THR A 54 8.99 1.40 -6.32
CA THR A 54 10.06 1.46 -7.32
C THR A 54 10.74 0.08 -7.41
N ALA A 55 11.51 -0.16 -8.46
CA ALA A 55 12.41 -1.32 -8.52
C ALA A 55 13.38 -1.30 -7.32
N VAL A 56 13.62 -2.47 -6.72
CA VAL A 56 14.42 -2.61 -5.49
C VAL A 56 15.64 -3.49 -5.69
N ILE A 57 15.49 -4.57 -6.46
CA ILE A 57 16.57 -5.47 -6.86
C ILE A 57 16.98 -5.09 -8.28
N GLY A 58 18.26 -4.81 -8.49
CA GLY A 58 18.89 -4.62 -9.79
C GLY A 58 19.81 -5.79 -10.09
N PRO A 59 19.31 -6.88 -10.73
CA PRO A 59 20.12 -8.03 -11.10
C PRO A 59 21.41 -7.62 -11.84
N GLY A 60 22.54 -8.14 -11.40
CA GLY A 60 23.87 -7.81 -11.91
C GLY A 60 24.48 -6.50 -11.41
N ASN A 61 23.78 -5.75 -10.53
CA ASN A 61 24.25 -4.45 -10.06
C ASN A 61 23.80 -4.14 -8.63
N SER A 62 24.54 -4.66 -7.64
CA SER A 62 24.31 -4.35 -6.22
C SER A 62 24.54 -2.86 -5.93
N ALA A 63 25.51 -2.21 -6.58
CA ALA A 63 25.81 -0.80 -6.38
C ALA A 63 24.64 0.12 -6.75
N GLY A 64 23.83 -0.25 -7.75
CA GLY A 64 22.59 0.44 -8.12
C GLY A 64 21.32 -0.14 -7.48
N SER A 65 21.43 -1.24 -6.72
CA SER A 65 20.27 -1.89 -6.12
C SER A 65 19.88 -1.22 -4.82
N ARG A 66 18.66 -0.66 -4.78
CA ARG A 66 18.10 -0.05 -3.56
C ARG A 66 18.07 -1.03 -2.39
N LEU A 67 17.89 -2.33 -2.66
CA LEU A 67 17.98 -3.37 -1.63
C LEU A 67 19.31 -3.27 -0.90
N TYR A 68 20.42 -3.40 -1.62
CA TYR A 68 21.76 -3.38 -1.06
C TYR A 68 22.08 -2.04 -0.37
N LEU A 69 21.80 -0.91 -1.02
CA LEU A 69 22.09 0.41 -0.48
C LEU A 69 21.34 0.71 0.83
N ARG A 70 20.12 0.18 1.00
CA ARG A 70 19.41 0.27 2.28
C ARG A 70 19.94 -0.68 3.33
N LEU A 71 20.47 -1.85 2.96
CA LEU A 71 21.08 -2.79 3.91
C LEU A 71 22.36 -2.22 4.53
N ILE A 72 23.15 -1.47 3.74
CA ILE A 72 24.37 -0.80 4.24
C ILE A 72 24.10 0.61 4.81
N GLY A 73 22.87 1.11 4.68
CA GLY A 73 22.44 2.39 5.27
C GLY A 73 23.03 3.63 4.59
N THR A 74 23.45 3.53 3.33
CA THR A 74 24.08 4.65 2.60
C THR A 74 23.06 5.52 1.87
N GLU A 75 21.97 4.94 1.35
CA GLU A 75 20.98 5.68 0.58
C GLU A 75 19.53 5.25 0.87
N TYR A 76 18.59 6.08 0.42
CA TYR A 76 17.14 5.80 0.39
C TYR A 76 16.44 5.68 1.75
N GLY A 77 17.01 6.28 2.79
CA GLY A 77 16.39 6.45 4.10
C GLY A 77 17.07 5.63 5.20
N PRO A 78 16.36 5.33 6.31
CA PRO A 78 16.92 4.53 7.39
C PRO A 78 17.40 3.16 6.92
N GLN A 79 18.49 2.67 7.53
CA GLN A 79 19.04 1.35 7.29
C GLN A 79 17.97 0.27 7.50
N MET A 80 17.94 -0.71 6.61
CA MET A 80 17.07 -1.88 6.70
C MET A 80 17.88 -3.10 7.16
N PRO A 81 17.29 -4.00 7.97
CA PRO A 81 15.97 -3.87 8.57
C PRO A 81 15.98 -2.91 9.79
N PRO A 82 14.83 -2.31 10.17
CA PRO A 82 14.76 -1.37 11.29
C PRO A 82 14.95 -2.08 12.65
N THR A 83 14.88 -3.42 12.66
CA THR A 83 15.12 -4.27 13.83
C THR A 83 16.61 -4.45 14.16
N GLY A 84 17.50 -3.89 13.33
CA GLY A 84 18.95 -3.95 13.51
C GLY A 84 19.67 -4.36 12.23
N ALA A 85 20.90 -3.90 12.05
CA ALA A 85 21.71 -4.21 10.88
C ALA A 85 21.93 -5.73 10.73
N LEU A 86 21.94 -6.22 9.49
CA LEU A 86 22.32 -7.60 9.19
C LEU A 86 23.80 -7.83 9.50
N LYS A 87 24.15 -9.10 9.71
CA LYS A 87 25.56 -9.49 9.85
C LYS A 87 26.31 -9.16 8.53
N PRO A 88 27.58 -8.72 8.58
CA PRO A 88 28.34 -8.39 7.37
C PRO A 88 28.36 -9.52 6.33
N GLY A 89 28.47 -10.78 6.76
CA GLY A 89 28.40 -11.94 5.86
C GLY A 89 27.05 -12.11 5.17
N GLN A 90 25.93 -11.78 5.84
CA GLN A 90 24.60 -11.81 5.21
C GLN A 90 24.44 -10.67 4.19
N VAL A 91 24.97 -9.49 4.49
CA VAL A 91 25.00 -8.36 3.55
C VAL A 91 25.85 -8.72 2.32
N GLY A 92 27.03 -9.31 2.53
CA GLY A 92 27.88 -9.83 1.46
C GLY A 92 27.17 -10.88 0.62
N MET A 93 26.48 -11.84 1.24
CA MET A 93 25.73 -12.86 0.52
C MET A 93 24.64 -12.27 -0.38
N LEU A 94 23.86 -11.31 0.12
CA LEU A 94 22.84 -10.63 -0.67
C LEU A 94 23.45 -9.77 -1.78
N LYS A 95 24.60 -9.13 -1.52
CA LYS A 95 25.34 -8.38 -2.53
C LYS A 95 25.80 -9.29 -3.67
N ASP A 96 26.44 -10.40 -3.33
CA ASP A 96 27.00 -11.35 -4.32
C ASP A 96 25.88 -12.02 -5.10
N TRP A 97 24.78 -12.40 -4.44
CA TRP A 97 23.58 -12.88 -5.12
C TRP A 97 23.05 -11.88 -6.16
N ILE A 98 22.94 -10.60 -5.78
CA ILE A 98 22.49 -9.55 -6.71
C ILE A 98 23.47 -9.42 -7.87
N ASP A 99 24.77 -9.32 -7.61
CA ASP A 99 25.80 -9.17 -8.64
C ASP A 99 25.90 -10.38 -9.57
N GLN A 100 25.57 -11.58 -9.09
CA GLN A 100 25.48 -12.81 -9.89
C GLN A 100 24.16 -12.93 -10.67
N GLY A 101 23.33 -11.89 -10.70
CA GLY A 101 22.10 -11.85 -11.50
C GLY A 101 20.82 -12.13 -10.70
N ALA A 102 20.90 -12.14 -9.37
CA ALA A 102 19.77 -12.34 -8.47
C ALA A 102 18.91 -13.57 -8.83
N GLU A 103 19.56 -14.66 -9.23
CA GLU A 103 18.87 -15.88 -9.64
C GLU A 103 17.97 -16.40 -8.52
N TRP A 104 16.73 -16.70 -8.87
CA TRP A 104 15.71 -17.16 -7.94
C TRP A 104 14.89 -18.24 -8.64
N PRO A 105 15.06 -19.53 -8.27
CA PRO A 105 14.45 -20.67 -8.97
C PRO A 105 12.92 -20.64 -8.97
N ASP A 106 12.29 -21.20 -10.01
CA ASP A 106 10.83 -21.27 -10.18
C ASP A 106 10.18 -22.04 -9.02
N GLU A 107 10.80 -23.13 -8.56
CA GLU A 107 10.31 -24.01 -7.49
C GLU A 107 10.27 -23.29 -6.14
N LEU A 108 11.08 -22.24 -5.98
CA LEU A 108 11.21 -21.43 -4.78
C LEU A 108 10.65 -20.02 -4.96
N SER A 109 10.02 -19.74 -6.10
CA SER A 109 9.54 -18.41 -6.48
C SER A 109 8.47 -17.87 -5.55
N GLY A 110 7.84 -18.73 -4.72
CA GLY A 110 6.69 -18.37 -3.90
C GLY A 110 5.46 -18.03 -4.74
N GLU A 111 5.49 -18.33 -6.04
CA GLU A 111 4.35 -18.17 -6.93
C GLU A 111 3.33 -19.26 -6.62
N THR A 112 2.16 -18.87 -6.12
CA THR A 112 0.99 -19.74 -6.17
C THR A 112 0.65 -19.98 -7.64
N PRO A 113 0.26 -21.20 -8.05
CA PRO A 113 -0.26 -21.43 -9.39
C PRO A 113 -1.29 -20.37 -9.74
N ALA A 114 -1.24 -19.93 -10.98
CA ALA A 114 -2.15 -18.93 -11.50
C ALA A 114 -3.60 -19.28 -11.11
N ARG A 115 -4.24 -18.48 -10.25
CA ARG A 115 -5.67 -18.55 -9.97
C ARG A 115 -6.39 -18.33 -11.30
N PRO A 116 -7.13 -19.34 -11.77
CA PRO A 116 -7.85 -19.23 -13.03
C PRO A 116 -8.76 -18.00 -12.96
N THR A 117 -8.88 -17.30 -14.08
CA THR A 117 -9.81 -16.17 -14.16
C THR A 117 -11.22 -16.68 -13.87
N PRO A 118 -11.93 -16.16 -12.85
CA PRO A 118 -13.27 -16.60 -12.51
C PRO A 118 -14.22 -16.52 -13.73
N PRO A 119 -15.11 -17.50 -13.93
CA PRO A 119 -16.05 -17.51 -15.05
C PRO A 119 -16.88 -16.22 -15.18
N LEU A 120 -17.23 -15.61 -14.04
CA LEU A 120 -17.92 -14.33 -13.99
C LEU A 120 -17.13 -13.21 -14.69
N MET A 121 -15.81 -13.15 -14.50
CA MET A 121 -14.96 -12.15 -15.13
C MET A 121 -14.92 -12.33 -16.66
N THR A 122 -14.81 -13.57 -17.15
CA THR A 122 -14.85 -13.83 -18.59
C THR A 122 -16.20 -13.46 -19.19
N SER A 123 -17.33 -13.77 -18.52
CA SER A 123 -18.66 -13.39 -18.98
C SER A 123 -18.90 -11.89 -18.97
N VAL A 124 -18.26 -11.14 -18.07
CA VAL A 124 -18.27 -9.67 -18.12
C VAL A 124 -17.64 -9.15 -19.40
N LEU A 125 -16.52 -9.76 -19.83
CA LEU A 125 -15.80 -9.32 -21.03
C LEU A 125 -16.50 -9.72 -22.33
N THR A 126 -17.01 -10.95 -22.44
CA THR A 126 -17.48 -11.52 -23.72
C THR A 126 -18.97 -11.89 -23.73
N GLY A 127 -19.61 -12.02 -22.57
CA GLY A 127 -20.99 -12.46 -22.42
C GLY A 127 -22.03 -11.34 -22.46
N THR A 128 -23.31 -11.72 -22.32
CA THR A 128 -24.44 -10.79 -22.20
C THR A 128 -24.71 -10.43 -20.74
N VAL A 129 -25.48 -9.37 -20.50
CA VAL A 129 -25.93 -9.00 -19.14
C VAL A 129 -26.75 -10.14 -18.50
N ALA A 130 -27.57 -10.84 -19.28
CA ALA A 130 -28.34 -11.99 -18.81
C ALA A 130 -27.44 -13.13 -18.33
N GLU A 131 -26.33 -13.39 -19.02
CA GLU A 131 -25.37 -14.43 -18.62
C GLU A 131 -24.62 -14.03 -17.34
N VAL A 132 -24.20 -12.77 -17.23
CA VAL A 132 -23.59 -12.24 -15.99
C VAL A 132 -24.58 -12.35 -14.82
N ARG A 133 -25.85 -12.00 -15.02
CA ARG A 133 -26.90 -12.11 -14.01
C ARG A 133 -27.09 -13.56 -13.58
N ARG A 134 -27.22 -14.48 -14.53
CA ARG A 134 -27.40 -15.90 -14.26
C ARG A 134 -26.26 -16.47 -13.39
N LEU A 135 -25.01 -16.11 -13.69
CA LEU A 135 -23.86 -16.53 -12.89
C LEU A 135 -23.93 -16.01 -11.44
N LEU A 136 -24.27 -14.72 -11.28
CA LEU A 136 -24.45 -14.11 -9.97
C LEU A 136 -25.61 -14.75 -9.18
N ASP A 137 -26.73 -15.04 -9.84
CA ASP A 137 -27.89 -15.73 -9.25
C ASP A 137 -27.53 -17.15 -8.78
N THR A 138 -26.61 -17.82 -9.47
CA THR A 138 -26.08 -19.14 -9.05
C THR A 138 -24.99 -19.07 -7.98
N GLY A 139 -24.74 -17.89 -7.40
CA GLY A 139 -23.79 -17.69 -6.31
C GLY A 139 -22.34 -17.45 -6.74
N ALA A 140 -22.10 -17.04 -7.99
CA ALA A 140 -20.76 -16.58 -8.38
C ALA A 140 -20.36 -15.36 -7.52
N ASP A 141 -19.20 -15.44 -6.89
CA ASP A 141 -18.67 -14.34 -6.07
C ASP A 141 -18.32 -13.12 -6.96
N PRO A 142 -18.98 -11.96 -6.77
CA PRO A 142 -18.71 -10.75 -7.55
C PRO A 142 -17.30 -10.17 -7.33
N ASP A 143 -16.66 -10.52 -6.20
CA ASP A 143 -15.33 -10.04 -5.80
C ASP A 143 -14.22 -11.08 -6.02
N ALA A 144 -14.55 -12.23 -6.62
CA ALA A 144 -13.55 -13.21 -7.02
C ALA A 144 -12.51 -12.55 -7.93
N ALA A 145 -11.24 -12.63 -7.52
CA ALA A 145 -10.14 -11.99 -8.21
C ALA A 145 -9.21 -13.01 -8.89
N ASN A 146 -8.70 -12.65 -10.07
CA ASN A 146 -7.66 -13.41 -10.75
C ASN A 146 -6.26 -13.15 -10.12
N ASP A 147 -5.19 -13.63 -10.77
CA ASP A 147 -3.82 -13.43 -10.29
C ASP A 147 -3.30 -12.00 -10.34
N ALA A 148 -3.92 -11.15 -11.15
CA ALA A 148 -3.61 -9.73 -11.14
C ALA A 148 -4.30 -9.00 -9.96
N GLY A 149 -5.10 -9.70 -9.15
CA GLY A 149 -5.96 -9.08 -8.15
C GLY A 149 -7.13 -8.31 -8.79
N ALA A 150 -7.38 -8.51 -10.10
CA ALA A 150 -8.47 -7.84 -10.78
C ALA A 150 -9.79 -8.56 -10.52
N THR A 151 -10.86 -7.80 -10.27
CA THR A 151 -12.23 -8.31 -10.07
C THR A 151 -13.10 -8.09 -11.31
N ALA A 152 -14.28 -8.70 -11.33
CA ALA A 152 -15.27 -8.52 -12.41
C ALA A 152 -15.63 -7.04 -12.61
N LEU A 153 -15.77 -6.26 -11.53
CA LEU A 153 -16.11 -4.84 -11.61
C LEU A 153 -15.02 -4.00 -12.31
N MET A 154 -13.74 -4.37 -12.15
CA MET A 154 -12.64 -3.68 -12.83
C MET A 154 -12.66 -3.89 -14.35
N TRP A 155 -13.21 -5.01 -14.83
CA TRP A 155 -13.35 -5.31 -16.25
C TRP A 155 -14.65 -4.76 -16.84
N ALA A 156 -15.67 -4.57 -16.00
CA ALA A 156 -16.99 -4.09 -16.42
C ALA A 156 -17.06 -2.58 -16.69
N VAL A 157 -16.04 -1.79 -16.34
CA VAL A 157 -16.09 -0.31 -16.34
C VAL A 157 -16.39 0.35 -17.71
N TRP A 158 -16.48 -0.42 -18.79
CA TRP A 158 -16.84 0.00 -20.15
C TRP A 158 -18.30 -0.32 -20.52
N ASP A 159 -18.98 -1.11 -19.69
CA ASP A 159 -20.35 -1.59 -19.86
C ASP A 159 -21.19 -1.15 -18.65
N ASP A 160 -22.05 -0.15 -18.86
CA ASP A 160 -22.88 0.46 -17.82
C ASP A 160 -23.80 -0.55 -17.14
N GLU A 161 -24.35 -1.47 -17.92
CA GLU A 161 -25.39 -2.37 -17.47
C GLU A 161 -24.77 -3.48 -16.62
N LYS A 162 -23.65 -4.06 -17.09
CA LYS A 162 -22.87 -5.02 -16.29
C LYS A 162 -22.24 -4.36 -15.06
N THR A 163 -21.77 -3.12 -15.15
CA THR A 163 -21.24 -2.36 -14.00
C THR A 163 -22.32 -2.19 -12.92
N ARG A 164 -23.53 -1.75 -13.31
CA ARG A 164 -24.64 -1.59 -12.37
C ARG A 164 -25.05 -2.91 -11.75
N LEU A 165 -25.16 -3.95 -12.57
CA LEU A 165 -25.49 -5.29 -12.14
C LEU A 165 -24.51 -5.81 -11.07
N LEU A 166 -23.21 -5.72 -11.32
CA LEU A 166 -22.20 -6.18 -10.34
C LEU A 166 -22.28 -5.39 -9.03
N VAL A 167 -22.52 -4.08 -9.09
CA VAL A 167 -22.71 -3.23 -7.90
C VAL A 167 -24.00 -3.60 -7.15
N GLU A 168 -25.08 -3.93 -7.86
CA GLU A 168 -26.34 -4.40 -7.26
C GLU A 168 -26.15 -5.71 -6.49
N TYR A 169 -25.29 -6.61 -6.99
CA TYR A 169 -24.91 -7.86 -6.30
C TYR A 169 -23.79 -7.67 -5.28
N GLY A 170 -23.41 -6.43 -4.97
CA GLY A 170 -22.54 -6.11 -3.84
C GLY A 170 -21.04 -6.10 -4.13
N ALA A 171 -20.61 -6.09 -5.41
CA ALA A 171 -19.20 -5.99 -5.77
C ALA A 171 -18.50 -4.79 -5.06
N ASP A 172 -17.32 -5.02 -4.51
CA ASP A 172 -16.53 -4.00 -3.84
C ASP A 172 -16.00 -2.96 -4.84
N VAL A 173 -16.62 -1.78 -4.81
CA VAL A 173 -16.22 -0.61 -5.61
C VAL A 173 -14.82 -0.07 -5.27
N ASN A 174 -14.24 -0.49 -4.15
CA ASN A 174 -12.89 -0.09 -3.70
C ASN A 174 -11.85 -1.21 -3.81
N ALA A 175 -12.19 -2.36 -4.41
CA ALA A 175 -11.22 -3.43 -4.64
C ALA A 175 -9.97 -2.87 -5.33
N ILE A 176 -8.81 -3.41 -4.98
CA ILE A 176 -7.51 -2.96 -5.48
C ILE A 176 -6.76 -4.13 -6.10
N SER A 177 -6.35 -3.98 -7.37
CA SER A 177 -5.50 -4.96 -8.04
C SER A 177 -4.06 -4.87 -7.54
N ASN A 178 -3.25 -5.86 -7.89
CA ASN A 178 -1.85 -5.99 -7.42
C ASN A 178 -0.95 -4.84 -7.90
N ASP A 179 -1.35 -4.12 -8.96
CA ASP A 179 -0.70 -2.91 -9.44
C ASP A 179 -1.26 -1.61 -8.82
N GLY A 180 -2.12 -1.73 -7.81
CA GLY A 180 -2.68 -0.61 -7.06
C GLY A 180 -3.85 0.10 -7.75
N ARG A 181 -4.48 -0.50 -8.76
CA ARG A 181 -5.62 0.11 -9.47
C ARG A 181 -6.95 -0.27 -8.82
N THR A 182 -7.81 0.72 -8.63
CA THR A 182 -9.22 0.53 -8.24
C THR A 182 -10.12 0.62 -9.48
N PRO A 183 -11.38 0.12 -9.43
CA PRO A 183 -12.34 0.31 -10.51
C PRO A 183 -12.46 1.78 -10.97
N LEU A 184 -12.43 2.72 -10.00
CA LEU A 184 -12.49 4.15 -10.30
C LEU A 184 -11.22 4.67 -11.01
N ILE A 185 -10.02 4.23 -10.60
CA ILE A 185 -8.76 4.57 -11.26
C ILE A 185 -8.76 4.06 -12.70
N ILE A 186 -9.20 2.82 -12.93
CA ILE A 186 -9.29 2.22 -14.28
C ILE A 186 -10.26 3.03 -15.16
N ALA A 187 -11.44 3.37 -14.62
CA ALA A 187 -12.42 4.18 -15.34
C ALA A 187 -11.89 5.60 -15.68
N SER A 188 -11.03 6.18 -14.82
CA SER A 188 -10.47 7.53 -14.98
C SER A 188 -9.25 7.60 -15.91
N ALA A 189 -8.41 6.57 -15.93
CA ALA A 189 -7.14 6.56 -16.68
C ALA A 189 -7.33 6.70 -18.20
N VAL A 190 -8.53 6.42 -18.72
CA VAL A 190 -8.80 6.41 -20.17
C VAL A 190 -9.43 7.72 -20.66
N HIS A 191 -9.29 8.81 -19.89
CA HIS A 191 -9.60 10.17 -20.33
C HIS A 191 -8.34 10.98 -20.70
N GLY A 192 -7.14 10.41 -20.58
CA GLY A 192 -5.88 11.15 -20.75
C GLY A 192 -4.79 10.54 -21.64
N GLY A 193 -4.91 9.33 -22.22
CA GLY A 193 -3.78 8.79 -22.99
C GLY A 193 -4.09 7.57 -23.85
N ALA A 194 -3.55 7.61 -25.07
CA ALA A 194 -3.24 6.52 -26.01
C ALA A 194 -4.26 5.38 -26.18
N ARG A 195 -4.88 5.38 -27.37
CA ARG A 195 -5.53 4.24 -28.01
C ARG A 195 -4.61 3.01 -27.90
N ARG A 196 -5.08 1.91 -27.31
CA ARG A 196 -4.49 0.59 -27.59
C ARG A 196 -5.00 0.20 -28.98
N LYS A 197 -4.10 -0.12 -29.90
CA LYS A 197 -4.40 -0.38 -31.32
C LYS A 197 -5.13 -1.72 -31.55
N ASP A 198 -5.30 -2.52 -30.50
CA ASP A 198 -5.96 -3.81 -30.57
C ASP A 198 -7.37 -3.68 -29.99
N ASP A 199 -8.21 -2.93 -30.72
CA ASP A 199 -9.65 -2.94 -30.55
C ASP A 199 -10.15 -4.35 -30.94
N LEU A 200 -10.33 -5.21 -29.95
CA LEU A 200 -11.14 -6.42 -30.07
C LEU A 200 -12.56 -6.00 -30.49
N ALA A 201 -12.85 -6.23 -31.77
CA ALA A 201 -14.16 -6.39 -32.39
C ALA A 201 -15.35 -5.68 -31.68
N GLY A 202 -15.60 -4.41 -31.99
CA GLY A 202 -16.84 -3.77 -31.55
C GLY A 202 -16.94 -2.25 -31.68
N GLY A 203 -17.02 -1.74 -32.91
CA GLY A 203 -17.72 -0.49 -33.24
C GLY A 203 -17.32 0.78 -32.45
N THR A 204 -16.24 1.43 -32.87
CA THR A 204 -15.84 2.77 -32.41
C THR A 204 -16.77 3.85 -32.98
N GLY A 205 -17.94 4.04 -32.36
CA GLY A 205 -18.85 5.15 -32.64
C GLY A 205 -19.00 6.11 -31.44
N PRO A 206 -19.48 7.36 -31.64
CA PRO A 206 -19.72 8.33 -30.56
C PRO A 206 -20.65 7.82 -29.44
N ARG A 207 -21.48 6.80 -29.73
CA ARG A 207 -22.28 6.06 -28.74
C ARG A 207 -21.46 5.27 -27.72
N ALA A 208 -20.25 4.82 -28.06
CA ALA A 208 -19.35 4.13 -27.13
C ALA A 208 -18.72 5.10 -26.11
N ALA A 209 -18.41 6.34 -26.52
CA ALA A 209 -17.92 7.38 -25.60
C ALA A 209 -18.97 7.82 -24.57
N GLY A 210 -20.25 7.83 -24.94
CA GLY A 210 -21.38 8.10 -24.03
C GLY A 210 -21.54 7.01 -22.96
N ARG A 211 -21.43 5.74 -23.36
CA ARG A 211 -21.46 4.57 -22.45
C ARG A 211 -20.30 4.61 -21.44
N ARG A 212 -19.08 4.96 -21.87
CA ARG A 212 -17.91 5.05 -20.98
C ARG A 212 -18.02 6.07 -19.84
N ARG A 213 -18.76 7.18 -20.04
CA ARG A 213 -18.99 8.20 -18.99
C ARG A 213 -20.01 7.73 -17.94
N ALA A 214 -20.96 6.90 -18.34
CA ALA A 214 -22.05 6.47 -17.47
C ALA A 214 -21.61 5.38 -16.48
N ALA A 215 -20.65 4.52 -16.85
CA ALA A 215 -20.09 3.47 -16.00
C ALA A 215 -19.21 4.06 -14.90
N ALA A 216 -18.28 4.96 -15.26
CA ALA A 216 -17.49 5.73 -14.31
C ALA A 216 -18.40 6.51 -13.33
N ALA A 217 -19.48 7.11 -13.86
CA ALA A 217 -20.47 7.79 -13.03
C ALA A 217 -21.29 6.83 -12.16
N ALA A 218 -21.54 5.59 -12.59
CA ALA A 218 -22.22 4.57 -11.80
C ALA A 218 -21.37 4.12 -10.62
N VAL A 219 -20.09 3.81 -10.85
CA VAL A 219 -19.12 3.51 -9.79
C VAL A 219 -19.00 4.68 -8.81
N ALA A 220 -18.87 5.91 -9.31
CA ALA A 220 -18.79 7.10 -8.46
C ALA A 220 -20.09 7.39 -7.67
N ARG A 221 -21.27 7.11 -8.24
CA ARG A 221 -22.55 7.22 -7.53
C ARG A 221 -22.70 6.16 -6.45
N ALA A 222 -22.33 4.91 -6.75
CA ALA A 222 -22.35 3.81 -5.79
C ALA A 222 -21.43 4.10 -4.59
N TRP A 223 -20.21 4.58 -4.88
CA TRP A 223 -19.27 5.08 -3.88
C TRP A 223 -19.91 6.14 -2.99
N ARG A 224 -20.49 7.21 -3.56
CA ARG A 224 -21.12 8.30 -2.80
C ARG A 224 -22.30 7.84 -1.94
N ARG A 225 -23.12 6.90 -2.42
CA ARG A 225 -24.27 6.37 -1.67
C ARG A 225 -23.80 5.59 -0.44
N ARG A 226 -22.76 4.76 -0.56
CA ARG A 226 -22.22 3.96 0.55
C ARG A 226 -21.55 4.82 1.62
N HIS A 227 -20.83 5.88 1.22
CA HIS A 227 -20.22 6.84 2.15
C HIS A 227 -21.26 7.71 2.89
N ARG A 228 -22.37 8.08 2.24
CA ARG A 228 -23.48 8.77 2.91
C ARG A 228 -24.23 7.90 3.93
N GLN A 229 -24.15 6.58 3.82
CA GLN A 229 -24.80 5.63 4.74
C GLN A 229 -23.90 5.19 5.91
N GLY A 230 -22.75 5.85 6.14
CA GLY A 230 -21.97 5.69 7.37
C GLY A 230 -21.15 4.39 7.50
N ARG A 231 -20.86 3.67 6.40
CA ARG A 231 -20.03 2.46 6.40
C ARG A 231 -18.74 2.60 5.58
N GLY A 232 -18.00 3.69 5.79
CA GLY A 232 -16.72 3.93 5.14
C GLY A 232 -15.81 4.83 5.99
N GLY A 233 -14.97 4.22 6.82
CA GLY A 233 -13.80 4.90 7.39
C GLY A 233 -12.68 5.02 6.34
N PRO A 234 -11.80 6.04 6.42
CA PRO A 234 -10.83 6.34 5.37
C PRO A 234 -9.59 5.43 5.43
N VAL A 235 -9.07 5.06 4.25
CA VAL A 235 -7.67 4.65 4.08
C VAL A 235 -6.90 5.84 3.49
N ALA A 236 -6.26 6.61 4.37
CA ALA A 236 -4.97 7.29 4.15
C ALA A 236 -4.61 8.20 5.34
N ALA A 237 -3.66 7.77 6.19
CA ALA A 237 -2.57 8.60 6.74
C ALA A 237 -1.80 7.81 7.81
N ALA A 238 -0.78 7.05 7.40
CA ALA A 238 0.28 6.60 8.30
C ALA A 238 1.61 7.12 7.75
N ALA A 239 2.00 8.31 8.22
CA ALA A 239 3.37 8.83 8.15
C ALA A 239 3.65 9.53 9.47
N GLY A 240 4.73 9.09 10.13
CA GLY A 240 4.96 9.25 11.56
C GLY A 240 5.25 10.65 12.10
N ARG A 241 4.82 10.79 13.36
CA ARG A 241 5.54 11.32 14.54
C ARG A 241 5.73 12.83 14.67
N ARG A 242 5.33 13.31 15.85
CA ARG A 242 6.26 13.70 16.94
C ARG A 242 5.52 13.70 18.28
N GLU A 243 5.63 12.60 19.02
CA GLU A 243 5.51 12.63 20.48
C GLU A 243 6.82 13.20 21.02
N ARG A 244 6.73 14.34 21.70
CA ARG A 244 7.77 14.80 22.63
C ARG A 244 7.37 14.29 24.00
N SER A 245 8.23 13.45 24.57
CA SER A 245 8.25 13.11 25.99
C SER A 245 8.27 14.36 26.86
N ALA A 246 7.42 14.38 27.88
CA ALA A 246 7.69 15.05 29.15
C ALA A 246 6.86 14.36 30.25
N ALA A 247 7.39 13.25 30.79
CA ALA A 247 7.12 12.89 32.17
C ALA A 247 7.99 13.80 33.04
N GLY A 248 7.40 14.59 33.94
CA GLY A 248 8.22 15.53 34.70
C GLY A 248 7.55 16.52 35.65
N ARG A 249 6.72 16.02 36.59
CA ARG A 249 6.62 16.50 37.99
C ARG A 249 5.84 17.79 38.32
N HIS A 250 5.34 17.77 39.59
CA HIS A 250 4.84 18.84 40.45
C HIS A 250 3.38 19.26 40.15
N HIS A 251 2.34 18.96 40.95
CA HIS A 251 2.20 18.94 42.41
C HIS A 251 2.75 20.21 43.06
N GLU A 252 1.93 21.26 43.11
CA GLU A 252 1.90 22.32 44.13
C GLU A 252 0.80 23.34 43.78
N ASP A 253 -0.46 23.02 44.11
CA ASP A 253 -1.42 24.06 44.51
C ASP A 253 -1.13 24.36 45.97
N ALA A 254 -0.28 25.37 46.18
CA ALA A 254 0.12 25.85 47.48
C ALA A 254 -1.01 26.68 48.10
N ASP A 255 -1.70 26.05 49.05
CA ASP A 255 -2.27 26.71 50.22
C ASP A 255 -1.16 27.54 50.91
N ARG A 256 -1.16 28.86 50.66
CA ARG A 256 -0.38 29.80 51.45
C ARG A 256 -1.16 30.23 52.69
N SER A 257 -1.41 29.24 53.53
CA SER A 257 -1.46 29.33 54.98
C SER A 257 -0.51 30.40 55.52
N ARG A 258 -1.04 31.43 56.23
CA ARG A 258 -0.39 32.01 57.44
C ARG A 258 -1.43 32.66 58.37
N ARG A 259 -1.64 31.98 59.50
CA ARG A 259 -1.63 32.51 60.89
C ARG A 259 -2.67 33.58 61.26
N ARG A 260 -3.63 33.14 62.09
CA ARG A 260 -4.23 33.98 63.15
C ARG A 260 -3.20 34.20 64.27
N PRO A 261 -3.11 35.42 64.83
CA PRO A 261 -2.95 35.64 66.25
C PRO A 261 -4.21 36.28 66.85
N GLN A 262 -4.38 36.06 68.15
CA GLN A 262 -5.45 36.58 69.01
C GLN A 262 -5.42 38.12 69.12
N GLY A 263 -6.57 38.71 69.49
CA GLY A 263 -6.59 39.95 70.29
C GLY A 263 -7.37 41.13 69.70
N ASP A 264 -8.62 41.26 70.16
CA ASP A 264 -9.33 42.47 70.58
C ASP A 264 -9.55 43.72 69.68
N ALA A 265 -10.81 44.14 69.76
CA ALA A 265 -11.32 45.51 69.84
C ALA A 265 -11.38 46.41 68.58
N ALA A 266 -12.62 46.54 68.11
CA ALA A 266 -13.38 47.80 68.01
C ALA A 266 -13.09 48.84 66.90
N ARG A 267 -14.24 49.33 66.40
CA ARG A 267 -14.57 50.63 65.79
C ARG A 267 -14.35 50.86 64.28
N ARG A 268 -15.53 51.03 63.65
CA ARG A 268 -15.90 51.80 62.44
C ARG A 268 -15.30 53.23 62.40
N PRO A 269 -15.67 54.06 61.41
CA PRO A 269 -15.59 53.95 59.95
C PRO A 269 -14.86 55.21 59.38
N ASP A 270 -14.97 55.42 58.08
CA ASP A 270 -15.37 56.69 57.42
C ASP A 270 -14.43 57.10 56.28
N ARG A 271 -15.06 57.60 55.20
CA ARG A 271 -14.62 58.65 54.24
C ARG A 271 -13.16 58.66 53.75
N ASP A 272 -12.82 58.84 52.48
CA ASP A 272 -13.35 59.85 51.57
C ASP A 272 -12.76 59.63 50.16
N ARG A 273 -13.52 60.02 49.14
CA ARG A 273 -13.05 60.35 47.77
C ARG A 273 -12.09 61.57 47.85
N PRO A 274 -11.21 61.90 46.85
CA PRO A 274 -11.66 62.20 45.49
C PRO A 274 -10.67 62.05 44.31
N ARG A 275 -11.23 62.13 43.08
CA ARG A 275 -10.59 62.50 41.81
C ARG A 275 -10.17 63.99 41.84
N PRO A 276 -9.21 64.45 41.02
CA PRO A 276 -9.53 65.07 39.71
C PRO A 276 -8.51 64.65 38.61
N ALA A 277 -8.87 64.49 37.34
CA ALA A 277 -9.28 65.44 36.29
C ALA A 277 -8.12 66.04 35.47
N ARG A 278 -8.47 66.38 34.22
CA ARG A 278 -7.77 67.14 33.16
C ARG A 278 -6.99 66.25 32.17
N GLY A 279 -7.24 66.33 30.86
CA GLY A 279 -8.14 67.22 30.10
C GLY A 279 -8.37 66.67 28.70
#